data_AF-A0AA37KQ05-F1
#
_entry.id   AF-A0AA37KQ05-F1
#
_cell.length_a   1.000
_cell.length_b   1.000
_cell.length_c   1.000
_cell.angle_alpha   90.00
_cell.angle_beta   90.00
_cell.angle_gamma   90.00
#
_symmetry.space_group_name_H-M   'P 1'
#
loop_
_entity.id
_entity.type
_entity.pdbx_description
1 polymer ?
#
loop_
_entity_poly.entity_id
_entity_poly.type
_entity_poly.pdbx_seq_one_letter_code
_entity_poly.pdbx_strand_id
1 'polypeptide(L)'
;MRRACRPLCASARFARFDWTEGELFEAAIWILNDRFAASGPFVLTVTLRAAEQTLELLRWESPATAPNRNIAGPTARTPLPAWDTDRFQVEIAVEEHPEMDARYTLAYRRAVRKEAGTAPMNITE
;
A
#
# COMPACT_ATOMS: atom_id res chain seq x y z
N MET A 1 26.38 8.13 1.30
CA MET A 1 25.52 7.10 0.68
C MET A 1 25.82 5.73 1.30
N ARG A 2 25.09 5.26 2.31
CA ARG A 2 25.32 3.91 2.91
C ARG A 2 24.04 3.12 3.22
N ARG A 3 22.85 3.67 2.92
CA ARG A 3 21.53 3.07 3.21
C ARG A 3 20.69 2.78 1.95
N ALA A 4 21.27 2.87 0.75
CA ALA A 4 20.53 2.64 -0.50
C ALA A 4 20.24 1.15 -0.76
N CYS A 5 21.11 0.26 -0.27
CA CYS A 5 20.94 -1.18 -0.35
C CYS A 5 20.70 -1.73 1.06
N ARG A 6 19.43 -1.99 1.41
CA ARG A 6 19.11 -2.72 2.64
C ARG A 6 19.16 -4.21 2.27
N PRO A 7 20.06 -5.00 2.86
CA PRO A 7 20.22 -6.41 2.49
C PRO A 7 19.06 -7.29 3.00
N LEU A 8 18.18 -6.74 3.83
CA LEU A 8 16.94 -7.35 4.27
C LEU A 8 15.90 -6.23 4.43
N CYS A 9 14.75 -6.33 3.75
CA CYS A 9 13.66 -5.36 3.89
C CYS A 9 12.30 -5.91 3.47
N ALA A 10 11.24 -5.25 3.95
CA ALA A 10 9.92 -5.40 3.38
C ALA A 10 9.82 -4.62 2.07
N SER A 11 8.96 -5.07 1.16
CA SER A 11 8.72 -4.40 -0.10
C SER A 11 7.29 -4.63 -0.61
N ALA A 12 6.79 -3.70 -1.40
CA ALA A 12 5.54 -3.86 -2.14
C ALA A 12 5.79 -3.73 -3.64
N ARG A 13 5.10 -4.58 -4.40
CA ARG A 13 5.00 -4.50 -5.85
C ARG A 13 3.59 -4.06 -6.23
N PHE A 14 3.51 -2.98 -7.00
CA PHE A 14 2.25 -2.44 -7.52
C PHE A 14 2.14 -2.72 -9.02
N ALA A 15 0.90 -2.88 -9.52
CA ALA A 15 0.68 -2.99 -10.96
C ALA A 15 0.91 -1.66 -11.70
N ARG A 16 0.73 -0.54 -10.99
CA ARG A 16 0.85 0.85 -11.49
C ARG A 16 0.97 1.83 -10.32
N PHE A 17 1.28 3.08 -10.64
CA PHE A 17 1.55 4.13 -9.66
C PHE A 17 0.47 5.22 -9.60
N ASP A 18 -0.51 5.20 -10.50
CA ASP A 18 -1.69 6.05 -10.49
C ASP A 18 -2.97 5.24 -10.25
N TRP A 19 -3.79 5.72 -9.32
CA TRP A 19 -4.99 5.02 -8.89
C TRP A 19 -6.17 5.99 -8.78
N THR A 20 -7.38 5.50 -9.07
CA THR A 20 -8.60 6.31 -9.00
C THR A 20 -9.41 5.96 -7.74
N GLU A 21 -10.11 6.93 -7.18
CA GLU A 21 -11.13 6.72 -6.14
C GLU A 21 -12.07 5.56 -6.49
N GLY A 22 -12.37 4.71 -5.50
CA GLY A 22 -13.26 3.56 -5.66
C GLY A 22 -12.65 2.38 -6.42
N GLU A 23 -11.49 2.53 -7.05
CA GLU A 23 -10.81 1.46 -7.76
C GLU A 23 -10.20 0.45 -6.77
N LEU A 24 -10.17 -0.83 -7.17
CA LEU A 24 -9.56 -1.90 -6.36
C LEU A 24 -8.03 -1.74 -6.37
N PHE A 25 -7.50 -1.18 -5.29
CA PHE A 25 -6.07 -1.12 -5.06
C PHE A 25 -5.50 -2.50 -4.77
N GLU A 26 -4.33 -2.79 -5.35
CA GLU A 26 -3.60 -4.05 -5.13
C GLU A 26 -2.10 -3.80 -4.88
N ALA A 27 -1.57 -4.41 -3.83
CA ALA A 27 -0.14 -4.40 -3.51
C ALA A 27 0.32 -5.81 -3.12
N ALA A 28 1.20 -6.41 -3.92
CA ALA A 28 1.82 -7.68 -3.59
C ALA A 28 3.00 -7.45 -2.63
N ILE A 29 2.95 -8.08 -1.45
CA ILE A 29 3.93 -7.88 -0.38
C ILE A 29 5.08 -8.87 -0.51
N TRP A 30 6.29 -8.43 -0.21
CA TRP A 30 7.51 -9.23 -0.30
C TRP A 30 8.43 -8.98 0.88
N ILE A 31 9.21 -10.02 1.23
CA ILE A 31 10.43 -9.87 2.03
C ILE A 31 11.60 -10.13 1.11
N LEU A 32 12.51 -9.17 1.02
CA LEU A 32 13.72 -9.26 0.24
C LEU A 32 14.87 -9.62 1.18
N ASN A 33 15.57 -10.73 0.92
CA ASN A 33 16.73 -11.15 1.71
C ASN A 33 17.91 -11.40 0.78
N ASP A 34 18.81 -10.43 0.72
CA ASP A 34 20.09 -10.48 0.00
C ASP A 34 21.25 -10.90 0.93
N ARG A 35 20.94 -11.32 2.17
CA ARG A 35 21.96 -11.81 3.10
C ARG A 35 22.27 -13.29 2.83
N PHE A 36 23.53 -13.67 3.05
CA PHE A 36 23.97 -15.07 3.10
C PHE A 36 23.54 -15.81 4.38
N ALA A 37 22.50 -15.34 5.07
CA ALA A 37 21.98 -15.91 6.30
C ALA A 37 20.45 -16.01 6.23
N ALA A 38 19.90 -17.01 6.93
CA ALA A 38 18.47 -17.09 7.16
C ALA A 38 18.00 -15.90 8.02
N SER A 39 16.74 -15.49 7.88
CA SER A 39 16.17 -14.38 8.63
C SER A 39 14.66 -14.54 8.79
N GLY A 40 14.10 -14.05 9.89
CA GLY A 40 12.68 -14.20 10.23
C GLY A 40 12.40 -15.41 11.13
N PRO A 41 11.13 -15.77 11.38
CA PRO A 41 9.90 -15.18 10.82
C PRO A 41 9.70 -13.71 11.18
N PHE A 42 8.85 -13.01 10.43
CA PHE A 42 8.53 -11.59 10.65
C PHE A 42 7.04 -11.38 10.71
N VAL A 43 6.61 -10.34 11.42
CA VAL A 43 5.23 -9.87 11.39
C VAL A 43 5.19 -8.48 10.78
N LEU A 44 4.37 -8.32 9.74
CA LEU A 44 4.27 -7.09 8.97
C LEU A 44 2.83 -6.57 8.96
N THR A 45 2.67 -5.26 9.03
CA THR A 45 1.40 -4.57 8.84
C THR A 45 1.48 -3.63 7.65
N VAL A 46 0.51 -3.73 6.74
CA VAL A 46 0.39 -2.87 5.56
C VAL A 46 -0.73 -1.86 5.78
N THR A 47 -0.41 -0.59 5.63
CA THR A 47 -1.31 0.52 5.95
C THR A 47 -1.31 1.54 4.82
N LEU A 48 -2.50 2.05 4.48
CA LEU A 48 -2.65 3.23 3.63
C LEU A 48 -2.82 4.48 4.50
N ARG A 49 -2.11 5.56 4.15
CA ARG A 49 -2.28 6.88 4.78
C ARG A 49 -2.58 7.95 3.75
N ALA A 50 -3.65 8.70 3.96
CA ALA A 50 -4.07 9.81 3.11
C ALA A 50 -5.06 10.70 3.85
N ALA A 51 -4.99 12.02 3.63
CA ALA A 51 -5.95 12.99 4.17
C ALA A 51 -6.25 12.81 5.67
N GLU A 52 -5.21 12.67 6.50
CA GLU A 52 -5.28 12.37 7.95
C GLU A 52 -5.96 11.04 8.32
N GLN A 53 -6.34 10.22 7.34
CA GLN A 53 -6.91 8.90 7.53
C GLN A 53 -5.83 7.82 7.43
N THR A 54 -6.01 6.78 8.23
CA THR A 54 -5.14 5.61 8.28
C THR A 54 -6.01 4.37 8.11
N LEU A 55 -5.68 3.53 7.13
CA LEU A 55 -6.41 2.31 6.82
C LEU A 55 -5.45 1.12 6.85
N GLU A 56 -5.59 0.25 7.83
CA GLU A 56 -4.87 -1.03 7.87
C GLU A 56 -5.50 -2.01 6.88
N LEU A 57 -4.69 -2.57 5.97
CA LEU A 57 -5.16 -3.50 4.93
C LEU A 57 -4.95 -4.96 5.30
N LEU A 58 -3.82 -5.24 5.95
CA LEU A 58 -3.32 -6.59 6.11
C LEU A 58 -2.30 -6.62 7.24
N ARG A 59 -2.41 -7.65 8.08
CA ARG A 59 -1.33 -8.13 8.93
C ARG A 59 -0.88 -9.50 8.42
N TRP A 60 0.42 -9.71 8.25
CA TRP A 60 0.98 -10.94 7.72
C TRP A 60 2.15 -11.44 8.56
N GLU A 61 2.08 -12.69 9.00
CA GLU A 61 3.20 -13.42 9.57
C GLU A 61 3.92 -14.21 8.46
N SER A 62 5.18 -13.87 8.21
CA SER A 62 5.98 -14.51 7.18
C SER A 62 6.65 -15.78 7.70
N PRO A 63 6.89 -16.78 6.84
CA PRO A 63 7.86 -17.82 7.17
C PRO A 63 9.28 -17.24 7.24
N ALA A 64 10.21 -18.01 7.80
CA ALA A 64 11.63 -17.67 7.76
C ALA A 64 12.18 -17.75 6.32
N THR A 65 13.01 -16.76 5.97
CA THR A 65 13.74 -16.69 4.70
C THR A 65 15.00 -17.55 4.77
N ALA A 66 15.30 -18.27 3.70
CA ALA A 66 16.61 -18.89 3.51
C ALA A 66 17.64 -17.82 3.04
N PRO A 67 18.95 -18.10 3.15
CA PRO A 67 19.99 -17.24 2.58
C PRO A 67 19.74 -16.89 1.11
N ASN A 68 19.87 -15.62 0.74
CA ASN A 68 19.70 -15.10 -0.62
C ASN A 68 18.35 -15.50 -1.26
N ARG A 69 17.27 -15.55 -0.47
CA ARG A 69 15.93 -15.91 -0.95
C ARG A 69 14.89 -14.90 -0.51
N ASN A 70 14.14 -14.38 -1.49
CA ASN A 70 12.98 -13.54 -1.26
C ASN A 70 11.75 -14.40 -1.00
N ILE A 71 10.82 -13.90 -0.17
CA ILE A 71 9.53 -14.54 0.08
C ILE A 71 8.43 -13.66 -0.51
N ALA A 72 7.58 -14.28 -1.31
CA ALA A 72 6.31 -13.70 -1.72
C ALA A 72 5.29 -13.83 -0.59
N GLY A 73 4.73 -12.71 -0.16
CA GLY A 73 3.63 -12.65 0.80
C GLY A 73 2.25 -12.53 0.12
N PRO A 74 1.22 -12.19 0.90
CA PRO A 74 -0.13 -11.96 0.39
C PRO A 74 -0.18 -10.73 -0.51
N THR A 75 -1.29 -10.60 -1.25
CA THR A 75 -1.65 -9.36 -1.93
C THR A 75 -2.66 -8.60 -1.08
N ALA A 76 -2.29 -7.41 -0.61
CA ALA A 76 -3.20 -6.50 0.08
C ALA A 76 -4.14 -5.87 -0.95
N ARG A 77 -5.44 -5.84 -0.64
CA ARG A 77 -6.49 -5.38 -1.55
C ARG A 77 -7.53 -4.55 -0.81
N THR A 78 -7.95 -3.43 -1.39
CA THR A 78 -9.08 -2.65 -0.89
C THR A 78 -9.62 -1.72 -1.99
N PRO A 79 -10.93 -1.43 -2.05
CA PRO A 79 -11.41 -0.28 -2.82
C PRO A 79 -10.86 1.01 -2.19
N LEU A 80 -10.31 1.91 -3.01
CA LEU A 80 -9.77 3.16 -2.49
C LEU A 80 -10.89 4.07 -1.95
N PRO A 81 -10.81 4.51 -0.68
CA PRO A 81 -11.76 5.47 -0.12
C PRO A 81 -11.70 6.82 -0.84
N ALA A 82 -12.76 7.60 -0.68
CA ALA A 82 -12.80 8.98 -1.15
C ALA A 82 -11.93 9.88 -0.25
N TRP A 83 -10.75 10.25 -0.73
CA TRP A 83 -9.83 11.15 -0.04
C TRP A 83 -9.73 12.53 -0.69
N ASP A 84 -9.59 13.57 0.15
CA ASP A 84 -9.37 14.94 -0.27
C ASP A 84 -7.87 15.22 -0.50
N THR A 85 -7.25 14.51 -1.43
CA THR A 85 -5.80 14.57 -1.72
C THR A 85 -5.52 14.21 -3.18
N ASP A 86 -4.28 14.39 -3.65
CA ASP A 86 -3.76 13.92 -4.94
C ASP A 86 -2.83 12.71 -4.80
N ARG A 87 -2.50 12.31 -3.57
CA ARG A 87 -1.54 11.24 -3.25
C ARG A 87 -1.92 10.50 -1.97
N PHE A 88 -1.49 9.25 -1.89
CA PHE A 88 -1.54 8.44 -0.67
C PHE A 88 -0.23 7.71 -0.44
N GLN A 89 0.01 7.32 0.80
CA GLN A 89 1.17 6.54 1.19
C GLN A 89 0.78 5.09 1.45
N VAL A 90 1.63 4.19 0.98
CA VAL A 90 1.62 2.77 1.37
C VAL A 90 2.77 2.58 2.34
N GLU A 91 2.44 2.24 3.58
CA GLU A 91 3.42 1.96 4.63
C GLU A 91 3.41 0.47 4.94
N ILE A 92 4.61 -0.11 5.04
CA ILE A 92 4.82 -1.47 5.52
C ILE A 92 5.70 -1.35 6.75
N ALA A 93 5.13 -1.66 7.91
CA ALA A 93 5.85 -1.71 9.17
C ALA A 93 6.16 -3.17 9.51
N VAL A 94 7.39 -3.45 9.94
CA VAL A 94 7.81 -4.76 10.41
C VAL A 94 8.01 -4.69 11.93
N GLU A 95 7.29 -5.53 12.66
CA GLU A 95 7.38 -5.56 14.12
C GLU A 95 8.81 -5.85 14.58
N GLU A 96 9.26 -5.09 15.57
CA GLU A 96 10.61 -5.17 16.15
C GLU A 96 11.76 -4.88 15.16
N HIS A 97 11.47 -4.57 13.89
CA HIS A 97 12.44 -4.40 12.80
C HIS A 97 12.18 -3.14 11.95
N PRO A 98 12.18 -1.93 12.54
CA PRO A 98 11.90 -0.69 11.80
C PRO A 98 12.91 -0.38 10.69
N GLU A 99 14.10 -0.99 10.73
CA GLU A 99 15.08 -0.92 9.65
C GLU A 99 14.59 -1.58 8.33
N MET A 100 13.64 -2.50 8.42
CA MET A 100 13.04 -3.20 7.29
C MET A 100 11.84 -2.46 6.69
N ASP A 101 11.31 -1.45 7.38
CA ASP A 101 10.10 -0.73 6.98
C ASP A 101 10.22 -0.09 5.60
N ALA A 102 9.12 -0.10 4.85
CA ALA A 102 9.02 0.49 3.54
C ALA A 102 7.89 1.51 3.47
N ARG A 103 8.13 2.61 2.75
CA ARG A 103 7.13 3.64 2.48
C ARG A 103 7.16 4.00 1.01
N TYR A 104 5.99 4.00 0.38
CA TYR A 104 5.79 4.38 -1.00
C TYR A 104 4.77 5.52 -1.06
N THR A 105 4.92 6.43 -2.01
CA THR A 105 3.92 7.47 -2.29
C THR A 105 3.40 7.24 -3.70
N LEU A 106 2.08 7.10 -3.84
CA LEU A 106 1.39 6.81 -5.08
C LEU A 106 0.45 7.95 -5.44
N ALA A 107 0.19 8.14 -6.74
CA ALA A 107 -0.74 9.15 -7.21
C ALA A 107 -2.18 8.67 -7.04
N TYR A 108 -3.04 9.57 -6.58
CA TYR A 108 -4.46 9.38 -6.35
C TYR A 108 -5.27 10.37 -7.19
N ARG A 109 -6.23 9.85 -7.96
CA ARG A 109 -7.17 10.64 -8.73
C ARG A 109 -8.55 10.55 -8.12
N ARG A 110 -9.11 11.69 -7.73
CA ARG A 110 -10.50 11.75 -7.30
C ARG A 110 -11.42 11.37 -8.45
N ALA A 111 -12.48 10.61 -8.16
CA ALA A 111 -13.54 10.41 -9.13
C ALA A 111 -14.24 11.75 -9.39
N VAL A 112 -14.46 12.09 -10.67
CA VAL A 112 -15.29 13.24 -11.03
C VAL A 112 -16.71 12.93 -10.58
N ARG A 113 -17.19 13.62 -9.54
CA ARG A 113 -18.61 13.56 -9.16
C ARG A 113 -19.40 14.20 -10.29
N LYS A 114 -20.19 13.41 -11.02
CA LYS A 114 -21.24 13.98 -11.87
C LYS A 114 -22.26 14.59 -10.92
N GLU A 115 -22.29 15.92 -10.84
CA GLU A 115 -23.42 16.60 -10.21
C GLU A 115 -24.67 16.15 -10.95
N ALA A 116 -25.62 15.56 -10.20
CA ALA A 116 -26.95 15.30 -10.72
C ALA A 116 -27.56 16.68 -11.03
N GLY A 117 -27.58 17.05 -12.30
CA GLY A 117 -28.22 18.27 -12.75
C GLY A 117 -29.64 18.32 -12.19
N THR A 118 -29.95 19.41 -11.48
CA THR A 118 -31.27 19.75 -10.97
C THR A 118 -32.32 19.41 -12.02
N ALA A 119 -33.26 18.51 -11.69
CA ALA A 119 -34.39 18.22 -12.55
C ALA A 119 -35.13 19.54 -12.86
N PRO A 120 -35.40 19.90 -14.13
CA PRO A 120 -36.21 21.06 -14.42
C PRO A 120 -37.61 20.82 -13.85
N MET A 121 -37.98 21.61 -12.85
CA MET A 121 -39.33 21.65 -12.32
C MET A 121 -40.22 22.27 -13.40
N ASN A 122 -40.96 21.44 -14.13
CA ASN A 122 -42.00 21.93 -15.05
C ASN A 122 -43.12 22.55 -14.21
N ILE A 123 -43.23 23.86 -14.27
CA ILE A 123 -44.39 24.64 -13.81
C ILE A 123 -45.38 24.61 -14.97
N THR A 124 -46.49 23.89 -14.82
CA THR A 124 -47.61 23.95 -15.76
C THR A 124 -48.59 25.02 -15.28
N GLU A 125 -48.98 25.92 -16.18
CA GLU A 125 -49.98 26.99 -15.98
C GLU A 125 -51.39 26.45 -15.66
#